data_AF-A0A926K5I9-F1
#
_entry.id   AF-A0A926K5I9-F1
#
_cell.length_a   1.000
_cell.length_b   1.000
_cell.length_c   1.000
_cell.angle_alpha   90.00
_cell.angle_beta   90.00
_cell.angle_gamma   90.00
#
_symmetry.space_group_name_H-M   'P 1'
#
loop_
_entity.id
_entity.type
_entity.pdbx_description
1 polymer ?
#
loop_
_entity_poly.entity_id
_entity_poly.type
_entity_poly.pdbx_seq_one_letter_code
_entity_poly.pdbx_strand_id
1 'polypeptide(L)'
;MATGKRRVLARIGWTIATVLILVIAVTAYINRQQISDRIAAAGFDAPPAITQLADRLDLTEAGSIVFFATQPTLESSQHFNEQCSRVDHVDGGHVLGCFSDGNIHLFEVTDERLDGIVEVTAAHELLHATHARMRESERQEFDRRLEQEYETLAQNDPALAARMQVYEGLSRSGFANELHSVLGTEVADLPEWLEEHYARWFEDRSQIVALFNDYHGLFVALQQEADALTAELEAIRADVEQRNAAYSAAVDAFNVDAREFKRRNENFEFSSNIEEFNRIMSDLEQRRLALDTELAAIQAEVARFDEKRARLEEIGQTSADLDQQIDSGLAPPGDRAEE
;
A
#
# COMPACT_ATOMS: atom_id res chain seq x y z
N MET A 1 -49.48 66.96 3.93
CA MET A 1 -48.56 66.21 3.04
C MET A 1 -47.33 65.61 3.76
N ALA A 2 -46.89 66.10 4.92
CA ALA A 2 -45.69 65.59 5.61
C ALA A 2 -45.85 64.19 6.26
N THR A 3 -47.05 63.80 6.67
CA THR A 3 -47.35 62.50 7.32
C THR A 3 -47.37 61.30 6.37
N GLY A 4 -47.71 61.51 5.09
CA GLY A 4 -47.68 60.46 4.06
C GLY A 4 -46.26 60.05 3.68
N LYS A 5 -45.34 61.02 3.54
CA LYS A 5 -43.93 60.76 3.22
C LYS A 5 -43.21 59.98 4.32
N ARG A 6 -43.45 60.27 5.60
CA ARG A 6 -42.89 59.50 6.73
C ARG A 6 -43.38 58.05 6.77
N ARG A 7 -44.66 57.79 6.48
CA ARG A 7 -45.20 56.42 6.41
C ARG A 7 -44.67 55.63 5.22
N VAL A 8 -44.44 56.27 4.08
CA VAL A 8 -43.82 55.66 2.90
C VAL A 8 -42.35 55.35 3.16
N LEU A 9 -41.59 56.27 3.76
CA LEU A 9 -40.19 56.04 4.15
C LEU A 9 -40.03 54.92 5.19
N ALA A 10 -40.92 54.86 6.19
CA ALA A 10 -40.92 53.79 7.18
C ALA A 10 -41.25 52.42 6.57
N ARG A 11 -42.19 52.35 5.61
CA ARG A 11 -42.50 51.12 4.86
C ARG A 11 -41.33 50.68 4.00
N ILE A 12 -40.68 51.60 3.28
CA ILE A 12 -39.48 51.30 2.48
C ILE A 12 -38.36 50.78 3.39
N GLY A 13 -38.12 51.41 4.54
CA GLY A 13 -37.13 50.94 5.52
C GLY A 13 -37.43 49.53 6.04
N TRP A 14 -38.70 49.22 6.32
CA TRP A 14 -39.13 47.88 6.73
C TRP A 14 -38.94 46.85 5.62
N THR A 15 -39.35 47.15 4.39
CA THR A 15 -39.15 46.26 3.23
C THR A 15 -37.67 45.99 3.00
N ILE A 16 -36.82 47.02 3.06
CA ILE A 16 -35.36 46.85 2.92
C ILE A 16 -34.83 45.95 4.03
N ALA A 17 -35.20 46.18 5.29
CA ALA A 17 -34.75 45.34 6.41
C ALA A 17 -35.20 43.88 6.26
N THR A 18 -36.45 43.63 5.86
CA THR A 18 -36.96 42.27 5.63
C THR A 18 -36.22 41.57 4.48
N VAL A 19 -35.97 42.28 3.37
CA VAL A 19 -35.18 41.73 2.25
C VAL A 19 -33.76 41.42 2.71
N LEU A 20 -33.14 42.28 3.51
CA LEU A 20 -31.78 42.09 4.00
C LEU A 20 -31.68 40.88 4.93
N ILE A 21 -32.67 40.69 5.83
CA ILE A 21 -32.77 39.50 6.68
C ILE A 21 -32.96 38.23 5.85
N LEU A 22 -33.81 38.27 4.82
CA LEU A 22 -34.01 37.13 3.92
C LEU A 22 -32.73 36.77 3.16
N VAL A 23 -32.00 37.77 2.65
CA VAL A 23 -30.71 37.54 1.99
C VAL A 23 -29.71 36.90 2.95
N ILE A 24 -29.57 37.42 4.17
CA ILE A 24 -28.68 36.85 5.19
C ILE A 24 -29.08 35.39 5.51
N ALA A 25 -30.38 35.12 5.71
CA ALA A 25 -30.87 33.79 6.02
C ALA A 25 -30.60 32.79 4.89
N VAL A 26 -30.80 33.21 3.62
CA VAL A 26 -30.50 32.38 2.45
C VAL A 26 -29.00 32.14 2.32
N THR A 27 -28.16 33.17 2.49
CA THR A 27 -26.69 33.02 2.45
C THR A 27 -26.20 32.11 3.57
N ALA A 28 -26.73 32.25 4.79
CA ALA A 28 -26.39 31.37 5.91
C ALA A 28 -26.83 29.92 5.65
N TYR A 29 -28.01 29.70 5.06
CA TYR A 29 -28.50 28.37 4.73
C TYR A 29 -27.68 27.68 3.62
N ILE A 30 -27.22 28.44 2.62
CA ILE A 30 -26.35 27.96 1.56
C ILE A 30 -24.96 27.60 2.11
N ASN A 31 -24.42 28.41 3.02
CA ASN A 31 -23.09 28.21 3.62
C ASN A 31 -23.15 27.48 4.98
N ARG A 32 -24.27 26.81 5.28
CA ARG A 32 -24.49 26.20 6.61
C ARG A 32 -23.39 25.21 6.99
N GLN A 33 -22.89 24.44 6.03
CA GLN A 33 -21.84 23.46 6.25
C GLN A 33 -20.52 24.15 6.63
N GLN A 34 -20.10 25.15 5.83
CA GLN A 34 -18.88 25.91 6.12
C GLN A 34 -18.94 26.65 7.47
N ILE A 35 -20.12 27.17 7.83
CA ILE A 35 -20.32 27.81 9.14
C ILE A 35 -20.22 26.76 10.26
N SER A 36 -20.86 25.61 10.10
CA SER A 36 -20.80 24.51 11.05
C SER A 36 -19.37 24.01 11.22
N ASP A 37 -18.63 23.81 10.14
CA ASP A 37 -17.25 23.33 10.16
C ASP A 37 -16.34 24.35 10.88
N ARG A 38 -16.47 25.65 10.60
CA ARG A 38 -15.69 26.68 11.31
C ARG A 38 -15.97 26.71 12.81
N ILE A 39 -17.23 26.53 13.21
CA ILE A 39 -17.60 26.49 14.63
C ILE A 39 -17.06 25.22 15.29
N ALA A 40 -17.19 24.07 14.63
CA ALA A 40 -16.69 22.79 15.12
C ALA A 40 -15.16 22.81 15.26
N ALA A 41 -14.45 23.23 14.22
CA ALA A 41 -12.98 23.37 14.22
C ALA A 41 -12.50 24.32 15.32
N ALA A 42 -13.13 25.49 15.48
CA ALA A 42 -12.77 26.44 16.53
C ALA A 42 -13.10 25.94 17.96
N GLY A 43 -14.03 25.00 18.08
CA GLY A 43 -14.44 24.41 19.35
C GLY A 43 -13.68 23.13 19.70
N PHE A 44 -12.87 22.60 18.80
CA PHE A 44 -12.10 21.37 19.00
C PHE A 44 -10.75 21.67 19.66
N ASP A 45 -10.51 21.08 20.83
CA ASP A 45 -9.22 21.14 21.52
C ASP A 45 -8.34 19.98 21.04
N ALA A 46 -7.61 20.23 19.94
CA ALA A 46 -6.84 19.19 19.27
C ALA A 46 -5.68 18.67 20.14
N PRO A 47 -5.57 17.35 20.38
CA PRO A 47 -4.42 16.78 21.06
C PRO A 47 -3.11 17.06 20.32
N PRO A 48 -1.95 17.11 21.00
CA PRO A 48 -0.66 17.40 20.36
C PRO A 48 -0.28 16.47 19.20
N ALA A 49 -0.69 15.19 19.26
CA ALA A 49 -0.48 14.23 18.18
C ALA A 49 -1.25 14.61 16.90
N ILE A 50 -2.49 15.09 17.06
CA ILE A 50 -3.34 15.53 15.96
C ILE A 50 -2.83 16.85 15.36
N THR A 51 -2.32 17.78 16.18
CA THR A 51 -1.71 19.01 15.67
C THR A 51 -0.46 18.69 14.85
N GLN A 52 0.41 17.81 15.33
CA GLN A 52 1.60 17.37 14.59
C GLN A 52 1.24 16.66 13.28
N LEU A 53 0.22 15.81 13.32
CA LEU A 53 -0.32 15.17 12.11
C LEU A 53 -0.79 16.22 11.10
N ALA A 54 -1.60 17.21 11.52
CA ALA A 54 -2.07 18.28 10.65
C ALA A 54 -0.91 19.13 10.07
N ASP A 55 0.15 19.37 10.84
CA ASP A 55 1.35 20.07 10.38
C ASP A 55 2.08 19.26 9.28
N ARG A 56 2.16 17.93 9.42
CA ARG A 56 2.77 17.04 8.41
C ARG A 56 1.94 16.92 7.12
N LEU A 57 0.62 17.11 7.21
CA LEU A 57 -0.27 17.11 6.05
C LEU A 57 -0.17 18.37 5.19
N ASP A 58 0.47 19.43 5.69
CA ASP A 58 0.60 20.74 5.03
C ASP A 58 -0.76 21.23 4.48
N LEU A 59 -1.76 21.29 5.36
CA LEU A 59 -3.13 21.63 5.01
C LEU A 59 -3.28 23.12 4.68
N THR A 60 -4.10 23.43 3.69
CA THR A 60 -4.59 24.80 3.49
C THR A 60 -5.49 25.22 4.64
N GLU A 61 -5.82 26.51 4.75
CA GLU A 61 -6.83 26.97 5.72
C GLU A 61 -8.16 26.22 5.57
N ALA A 62 -8.59 25.94 4.34
CA ALA A 62 -9.83 25.22 4.08
C ALA A 62 -9.72 23.73 4.45
N GLY A 63 -8.58 23.08 4.17
CA GLY A 63 -8.30 21.71 4.60
C GLY A 63 -8.28 21.59 6.12
N SER A 64 -7.58 22.50 6.79
CA SER A 64 -7.47 22.57 8.24
C SER A 64 -8.83 22.73 8.93
N ILE A 65 -9.70 23.61 8.41
CA ILE A 65 -11.06 23.78 8.94
C ILE A 65 -11.85 22.48 8.83
N VAL A 66 -11.80 21.79 7.68
CA VAL A 66 -12.55 20.54 7.52
C VAL A 66 -11.97 19.45 8.43
N PHE A 67 -10.65 19.30 8.47
CA PHE A 67 -9.97 18.31 9.30
C PHE A 67 -10.29 18.48 10.78
N PHE A 68 -10.16 19.68 11.35
CA PHE A 68 -10.49 19.87 12.77
C PHE A 68 -12.00 19.84 13.04
N ALA A 69 -12.85 20.15 12.06
CA ALA A 69 -14.30 20.00 12.20
C ALA A 69 -14.74 18.53 12.35
N THR A 70 -13.95 17.58 11.84
CA THR A 70 -14.20 16.14 12.02
C THR A 70 -13.64 15.59 13.33
N GLN A 71 -13.17 16.44 14.25
CA GLN A 71 -12.67 16.05 15.58
C GLN A 71 -11.80 14.77 15.56
N PRO A 72 -10.71 14.77 14.76
CA PRO A 72 -9.96 13.57 14.45
C PRO A 72 -9.35 12.96 15.71
N THR A 73 -9.36 11.63 15.77
CA THR A 73 -8.74 10.86 16.84
C THR A 73 -7.64 9.96 16.30
N LEU A 74 -6.64 9.70 17.14
CA LEU A 74 -5.58 8.73 16.91
C LEU A 74 -5.67 7.69 18.02
N GLU A 75 -5.99 6.46 17.64
CA GLU A 75 -6.53 5.45 18.55
C GLU A 75 -5.75 4.13 18.45
N SER A 76 -5.64 3.44 19.59
CA SER A 76 -5.20 2.04 19.61
C SER A 76 -6.29 1.12 19.03
N SER A 77 -5.87 -0.10 18.66
CA SER A 77 -6.65 -1.11 17.94
C SER A 77 -8.08 -1.31 18.45
N GLN A 78 -8.26 -1.48 19.77
CA GLN A 78 -9.57 -1.81 20.33
C GLN A 78 -10.59 -0.69 20.15
N HIS A 79 -10.21 0.56 20.44
CA HIS A 79 -11.14 1.69 20.32
C HIS A 79 -11.41 2.01 18.84
N PHE A 80 -10.37 1.98 18.02
CA PHE A 80 -10.46 2.18 16.58
C PHE A 80 -11.48 1.24 15.92
N ASN A 81 -11.38 -0.06 16.22
CA ASN A 81 -12.28 -1.07 15.65
C ASN A 81 -13.74 -0.86 16.08
N GLU A 82 -14.00 -0.32 17.27
CA GLU A 82 -15.36 0.01 17.71
C GLU A 82 -15.94 1.18 16.90
N GLN A 83 -15.16 2.23 16.66
CA GLN A 83 -15.58 3.41 15.91
C GLN A 83 -15.79 3.13 14.43
N CYS A 84 -14.92 2.31 13.83
CA CYS A 84 -14.98 1.95 12.41
C CYS A 84 -15.85 0.72 12.11
N SER A 85 -16.45 0.08 13.13
CA SER A 85 -17.29 -1.13 12.98
C SER A 85 -18.49 -1.02 12.04
N ARG A 86 -18.91 0.20 11.69
CA ARG A 86 -20.10 0.46 10.87
C ARG A 86 -19.79 0.89 9.44
N VAL A 87 -18.52 1.04 9.09
CA VAL A 87 -18.13 1.39 7.73
C VAL A 87 -18.03 0.11 6.91
N ASP A 88 -18.57 0.15 5.69
CA ASP A 88 -18.55 -0.98 4.76
C ASP A 88 -17.11 -1.22 4.30
N HIS A 89 -16.36 -2.01 5.06
CA HIS A 89 -15.04 -2.48 4.69
C HIS A 89 -15.14 -3.81 3.96
N VAL A 90 -14.27 -4.02 2.98
CA VAL A 90 -14.26 -5.24 2.18
C VAL A 90 -13.36 -6.27 2.86
N ASP A 91 -13.82 -7.52 2.92
CA ASP A 91 -13.08 -8.62 3.55
C ASP A 91 -11.64 -8.73 2.98
N GLY A 92 -10.63 -8.55 3.82
CA GLY A 92 -9.22 -8.73 3.48
C GLY A 92 -8.37 -7.46 3.36
N GLY A 93 -8.92 -6.26 3.56
CA GLY A 93 -8.16 -5.01 3.66
C GLY A 93 -7.87 -4.59 5.10
N HIS A 94 -6.67 -4.06 5.37
CA HIS A 94 -6.35 -3.41 6.64
C HIS A 94 -7.00 -2.03 6.68
N VAL A 95 -7.92 -1.82 7.62
CA VAL A 95 -8.55 -0.52 7.84
C VAL A 95 -7.67 0.26 8.78
N LEU A 96 -7.08 1.35 8.29
CA LEU A 96 -6.21 2.23 9.08
C LEU A 96 -6.90 3.53 9.48
N GLY A 97 -8.00 3.85 8.82
CA GLY A 97 -8.79 5.04 9.09
C GLY A 97 -10.25 4.81 8.74
N CYS A 98 -11.12 5.64 9.29
CA CYS A 98 -12.47 5.78 8.77
C CYS A 98 -13.05 7.18 9.02
N PHE A 99 -13.78 7.69 8.04
CA PHE A 99 -14.67 8.82 8.16
C PHE A 99 -16.11 8.33 8.44
N SER A 100 -16.54 8.42 9.70
CA SER A 100 -17.83 7.89 10.17
C SER A 100 -18.53 8.88 11.09
N ASP A 101 -19.86 8.99 10.98
CA ASP A 101 -20.69 9.89 11.79
C ASP A 101 -20.21 11.37 11.80
N GLY A 102 -19.49 11.78 10.75
CA GLY A 102 -18.93 13.13 10.59
C GLY A 102 -17.54 13.33 11.21
N ASN A 103 -16.95 12.28 11.80
CA ASN A 103 -15.66 12.31 12.45
C ASN A 103 -14.62 11.45 11.71
N ILE A 104 -13.34 11.75 11.91
CA ILE A 104 -12.22 10.95 11.42
C ILE A 104 -11.64 10.16 12.58
N HIS A 105 -11.50 8.85 12.41
CA HIS A 105 -10.82 7.97 13.37
C HIS A 105 -9.62 7.34 12.67
N LEU A 106 -8.45 7.38 13.31
CA LEU A 106 -7.19 6.87 12.76
C LEU A 106 -6.61 5.82 13.70
N PHE A 107 -6.13 4.74 13.13
CA PHE A 107 -5.38 3.73 13.85
C PHE A 107 -3.93 4.19 14.02
N GLU A 108 -3.43 4.13 15.25
CA GLU A 108 -2.06 4.50 15.56
C GLU A 108 -1.08 3.41 15.10
N VAL A 109 -0.24 3.76 14.12
CA VAL A 109 0.90 2.94 13.70
C VAL A 109 2.18 3.60 14.20
N THR A 110 2.96 2.85 14.99
CA THR A 110 4.17 3.37 15.67
C THR A 110 5.48 2.86 15.08
N ASP A 111 5.42 1.94 14.11
CA ASP A 111 6.61 1.38 13.48
C ASP A 111 7.27 2.39 12.55
N GLU A 112 8.53 2.74 12.83
CA GLU A 112 9.28 3.74 12.07
C GLU A 112 9.50 3.35 10.59
N ARG A 113 9.42 2.06 10.24
CA ARG A 113 9.52 1.60 8.83
C ARG A 113 8.29 2.00 8.03
N LEU A 114 7.19 2.33 8.71
CA LEU A 114 5.91 2.72 8.14
C LEU A 114 5.60 4.21 8.35
N ASP A 115 6.63 5.03 8.62
CA ASP A 115 6.47 6.48 8.72
C ASP A 115 5.74 7.03 7.48
N GLY A 116 4.75 7.91 7.70
CA GLY A 116 3.89 8.44 6.66
C GLY A 116 2.56 7.70 6.48
N ILE A 117 2.39 6.49 7.01
CA ILE A 117 1.15 5.72 6.83
C ILE A 117 -0.06 6.38 7.49
N VAL A 118 0.12 6.96 8.69
CA VAL A 118 -0.95 7.66 9.42
C VAL A 118 -1.30 8.98 8.73
N GLU A 119 -0.31 9.69 8.20
CA GLU A 119 -0.50 10.90 7.39
C GLU A 119 -1.29 10.61 6.12
N VAL A 120 -0.89 9.60 5.35
CA VAL A 120 -1.60 9.21 4.12
C VAL A 120 -3.03 8.79 4.42
N THR A 121 -3.24 8.03 5.49
CA THR A 121 -4.58 7.65 5.97
C THR A 121 -5.38 8.89 6.37
N ALA A 122 -4.82 9.81 7.14
CA ALA A 122 -5.51 11.03 7.56
C ALA A 122 -5.91 11.92 6.37
N ALA A 123 -5.03 12.01 5.36
CA ALA A 123 -5.34 12.69 4.11
C ALA A 123 -6.49 11.99 3.36
N HIS A 124 -6.48 10.66 3.29
CA HIS A 124 -7.54 9.85 2.69
C HIS A 124 -8.89 10.09 3.37
N GLU A 125 -8.93 10.05 4.71
CA GLU A 125 -10.16 10.29 5.46
C GLU A 125 -10.63 11.75 5.38
N LEU A 126 -9.70 12.71 5.31
CA LEU A 126 -10.03 14.11 5.03
C LEU A 126 -10.70 14.24 3.67
N LEU A 127 -10.25 13.52 2.65
CA LEU A 127 -10.85 13.56 1.32
C LEU A 127 -12.28 13.02 1.33
N HIS A 128 -12.56 11.92 2.03
CA HIS A 128 -13.94 11.49 2.28
C HIS A 128 -14.79 12.55 2.97
N ALA A 129 -14.22 13.22 3.98
CA ALA A 129 -14.90 14.30 4.69
C ALA A 129 -15.23 15.48 3.75
N THR A 130 -14.35 15.80 2.80
CA THR A 130 -14.59 16.86 1.80
C THR A 130 -15.61 16.42 0.73
N HIS A 131 -15.59 15.15 0.33
CA HIS A 131 -16.53 14.56 -0.62
C HIS A 131 -17.96 14.57 -0.08
N ALA A 132 -18.13 14.18 1.18
CA ALA A 132 -19.40 14.21 1.89
C ALA A 132 -20.00 15.62 2.00
N ARG A 133 -19.16 16.67 1.96
CA ARG A 133 -19.57 18.08 2.03
C ARG A 133 -19.94 18.68 0.66
N MET A 134 -19.69 17.98 -0.44
CA MET A 134 -20.10 18.44 -1.76
C MET A 134 -21.63 18.44 -1.91
N ARG A 135 -22.14 19.41 -2.67
CA ARG A 135 -23.57 19.41 -3.04
C ARG A 135 -23.84 18.21 -3.93
N GLU A 136 -24.99 17.57 -3.75
CA GLU A 136 -25.33 16.33 -4.46
C GLU A 136 -25.14 16.41 -5.98
N SER A 137 -25.59 17.49 -6.63
CA SER A 137 -25.44 17.65 -8.09
C SER A 137 -23.99 17.89 -8.53
N GLU A 138 -23.19 18.55 -7.69
CA GLU A 138 -21.75 18.76 -7.93
C GLU A 138 -20.99 17.46 -7.77
N ARG A 139 -21.30 16.72 -6.70
CA ARG A 139 -20.73 15.40 -6.40
C ARG A 139 -20.99 14.38 -7.50
N GLN A 140 -22.24 14.24 -7.96
CA GLN A 140 -22.58 13.30 -9.04
C GLN A 140 -21.81 13.58 -10.34
N GLU A 141 -21.61 14.85 -10.68
CA GLU A 141 -20.85 15.23 -11.86
C GLU A 141 -19.34 15.02 -11.66
N PHE A 142 -18.83 15.29 -10.46
CA PHE A 142 -17.45 15.00 -10.08
C PHE A 142 -17.16 13.50 -10.13
N ASP A 143 -17.99 12.66 -9.50
CA ASP A 143 -17.88 11.19 -9.48
C ASP A 143 -17.84 10.63 -10.90
N ARG A 144 -18.74 11.10 -11.78
CA ARG A 144 -18.77 10.67 -13.18
C ARG A 144 -17.47 11.01 -13.93
N ARG A 145 -16.89 12.19 -13.68
CA ARG A 145 -15.62 12.59 -14.30
C ARG A 145 -14.45 11.78 -13.74
N LEU A 146 -14.48 11.49 -12.44
CA LEU A 146 -13.46 10.72 -11.76
C LEU A 146 -13.40 9.27 -12.26
N GLU A 147 -14.55 8.62 -12.40
CA GLU A 147 -14.63 7.26 -12.98
C GLU A 147 -14.07 7.20 -14.41
N GLN A 148 -14.34 8.21 -15.24
CA GLN A 148 -13.79 8.30 -16.60
C GLN A 148 -12.27 8.47 -16.61
N GLU A 149 -11.73 9.23 -15.66
CA GLU A 149 -10.29 9.38 -15.49
C GLU A 149 -9.66 8.04 -15.07
N TYR A 150 -10.28 7.34 -14.11
CA TYR A 150 -9.81 6.02 -13.68
C TYR A 150 -9.79 4.98 -14.79
N GLU A 151 -10.79 4.96 -15.68
CA GLU A 151 -10.75 4.09 -16.86
C GLU A 151 -9.49 4.30 -17.71
N THR A 152 -8.97 5.53 -17.77
CA THR A 152 -7.75 5.87 -18.51
C THR A 152 -6.50 5.53 -17.72
N LEU A 153 -6.46 5.84 -16.41
CA LEU A 153 -5.33 5.56 -15.53
C LEU A 153 -5.09 4.05 -15.39
N ALA A 154 -6.13 3.27 -15.13
CA ALA A 154 -6.05 1.82 -14.91
C ALA A 154 -5.51 1.04 -16.12
N GLN A 155 -5.62 1.59 -17.35
CA GLN A 155 -5.03 0.98 -18.54
C GLN A 155 -3.50 1.08 -18.57
N ASN A 156 -2.94 2.10 -17.91
CA ASN A 156 -1.51 2.40 -17.90
C ASN A 156 -0.84 2.04 -16.57
N ASP A 157 -1.64 1.86 -15.51
CA ASP A 157 -1.18 1.48 -14.17
C ASP A 157 -1.93 0.23 -13.66
N PRO A 158 -1.40 -0.98 -13.94
CA PRO A 158 -1.94 -2.22 -13.42
C PRO A 158 -1.90 -2.32 -11.88
N ALA A 159 -0.99 -1.61 -11.22
CA ALA A 159 -0.89 -1.62 -9.76
C ALA A 159 -2.05 -0.83 -9.14
N LEU A 160 -2.38 0.34 -9.70
CA LEU A 160 -3.59 1.08 -9.32
C LEU A 160 -4.85 0.24 -9.56
N ALA A 161 -4.95 -0.42 -10.72
CA ALA A 161 -6.09 -1.29 -11.03
C ALA A 161 -6.22 -2.43 -10.01
N ALA A 162 -5.11 -3.06 -9.62
CA ALA A 162 -5.09 -4.11 -8.61
C ALA A 162 -5.48 -3.60 -7.22
N ARG A 163 -5.00 -2.42 -6.80
CA ARG A 163 -5.40 -1.81 -5.51
C ARG A 163 -6.89 -1.49 -5.48
N MET A 164 -7.44 -0.97 -6.58
CA MET A 164 -8.87 -0.64 -6.66
C MET A 164 -9.80 -1.86 -6.72
N GLN A 165 -9.29 -3.08 -6.97
CA GLN A 165 -10.10 -4.31 -6.97
C GLN A 165 -10.80 -4.56 -5.63
N VAL A 166 -10.17 -4.16 -4.52
CA VAL A 166 -10.77 -4.35 -3.18
C VAL A 166 -12.08 -3.59 -3.04
N TYR A 167 -12.31 -2.55 -3.84
CA TYR A 167 -13.52 -1.71 -3.78
C TYR A 167 -14.60 -2.10 -4.81
N GLU A 168 -14.39 -3.13 -5.64
CA GLU A 168 -15.35 -3.55 -6.68
C GLU A 168 -16.74 -3.94 -6.14
N GLY A 169 -16.81 -4.34 -4.86
CA GLY A 169 -18.06 -4.66 -4.18
C GLY A 169 -18.91 -3.44 -3.79
N LEU A 170 -18.36 -2.23 -3.84
CA LEU A 170 -19.06 -1.01 -3.42
C LEU A 170 -20.12 -0.57 -4.44
N SER A 171 -21.08 0.24 -3.97
CA SER A 171 -21.94 0.99 -4.87
C SER A 171 -21.11 1.92 -5.77
N ARG A 172 -21.64 2.32 -6.94
CA ARG A 172 -20.95 3.24 -7.86
C ARG A 172 -20.48 4.53 -7.17
N SER A 173 -21.32 5.14 -6.33
CA SER A 173 -20.94 6.32 -5.54
C SER A 173 -19.93 6.03 -4.45
N GLY A 174 -19.96 4.83 -3.86
CA GLY A 174 -18.95 4.38 -2.89
C GLY A 174 -17.60 4.21 -3.57
N PHE A 175 -17.55 3.51 -4.70
CA PHE A 175 -16.34 3.36 -5.51
C PHE A 175 -15.76 4.72 -5.94
N ALA A 176 -16.60 5.66 -6.40
CA ALA A 176 -16.14 7.00 -6.76
C ALA A 176 -15.61 7.81 -5.56
N ASN A 177 -16.18 7.62 -4.37
CA ASN A 177 -15.68 8.23 -3.14
C ASN A 177 -14.31 7.64 -2.74
N GLU A 178 -14.11 6.33 -2.83
CA GLU A 178 -12.80 5.70 -2.60
C GLU A 178 -11.76 6.15 -3.63
N LEU A 179 -12.16 6.16 -4.91
CA LEU A 179 -11.31 6.66 -5.98
C LEU A 179 -10.89 8.12 -5.74
N HIS A 180 -11.77 8.94 -5.16
CA HIS A 180 -11.47 10.34 -4.86
C HIS A 180 -10.38 10.45 -3.80
N SER A 181 -10.42 9.59 -2.79
CA SER A 181 -9.39 9.57 -1.75
C SER A 181 -8.09 8.94 -2.24
N VAL A 182 -8.14 7.77 -2.88
CA VAL A 182 -6.98 7.04 -3.44
C VAL A 182 -6.20 7.87 -4.46
N LEU A 183 -6.87 8.49 -5.44
CA LEU A 183 -6.16 9.31 -6.42
C LEU A 183 -5.49 10.52 -5.76
N GLY A 184 -6.11 11.08 -4.72
CA GLY A 184 -5.58 12.25 -4.02
C GLY A 184 -4.31 11.97 -3.23
N THR A 185 -4.16 10.76 -2.71
CA THR A 185 -3.09 10.38 -1.79
C THR A 185 -2.03 9.48 -2.41
N GLU A 186 -2.34 8.70 -3.44
CA GLU A 186 -1.45 7.64 -3.95
C GLU A 186 -0.92 7.87 -5.36
N VAL A 187 -1.59 8.69 -6.18
CA VAL A 187 -1.25 8.85 -7.60
C VAL A 187 -0.54 10.18 -7.83
N ALA A 188 0.70 10.11 -8.32
CA ALA A 188 1.55 11.29 -8.53
C ALA A 188 1.05 12.18 -9.66
N ASP A 189 0.82 11.62 -10.84
CA ASP A 189 0.46 12.39 -12.04
C ASP A 189 -1.06 12.38 -12.25
N LEU A 190 -1.71 13.51 -12.02
CA LEU A 190 -3.14 13.70 -12.25
C LEU A 190 -3.42 14.80 -13.27
N PRO A 191 -4.58 14.79 -13.94
CA PRO A 191 -4.99 15.89 -14.80
C PRO A 191 -5.19 17.19 -13.99
N GLU A 192 -4.92 18.33 -14.63
CA GLU A 192 -4.96 19.67 -14.02
C GLU A 192 -6.24 19.94 -13.20
N TRP A 193 -7.42 19.53 -13.70
CA TRP A 193 -8.68 19.76 -13.00
C TRP A 193 -8.79 19.05 -11.65
N LEU A 194 -8.09 17.92 -11.49
CA LEU A 194 -8.09 17.12 -10.27
C LEU A 194 -7.01 17.62 -9.30
N GLU A 195 -5.88 18.10 -9.82
CA GLU A 195 -4.89 18.84 -9.01
C GLU A 195 -5.49 20.13 -8.43
N GLU A 196 -6.19 20.92 -9.25
CA GLU A 196 -6.93 22.12 -8.79
C GLU A 196 -7.96 21.77 -7.71
N HIS A 197 -8.57 20.58 -7.80
CA HIS A 197 -9.53 20.11 -6.82
C HIS A 197 -8.87 19.83 -5.46
N TYR A 198 -7.72 19.14 -5.44
CA TYR A 198 -6.99 18.79 -4.23
C TYR A 198 -6.21 19.95 -3.62
N ALA A 199 -5.76 20.91 -4.43
CA ALA A 199 -5.10 22.16 -3.97
C ALA A 199 -6.01 23.03 -3.10
N ARG A 200 -7.30 22.70 -2.99
CA ARG A 200 -8.20 23.33 -2.01
C ARG A 200 -7.94 22.86 -0.58
N TRP A 201 -7.33 21.70 -0.38
CA TRP A 201 -7.19 21.05 0.92
C TRP A 201 -5.73 20.90 1.36
N PHE A 202 -4.83 20.68 0.40
CA PHE A 202 -3.40 20.51 0.62
C PHE A 202 -2.62 21.65 -0.04
N GLU A 203 -1.65 22.22 0.66
CA GLU A 203 -0.72 23.21 0.11
C GLU A 203 0.24 22.54 -0.91
N ASP A 204 0.70 21.32 -0.59
CA ASP A 204 1.50 20.49 -1.49
C ASP A 204 1.12 19.00 -1.39
N ARG A 205 0.23 18.57 -2.29
CA ARG A 205 -0.21 17.17 -2.41
C ARG A 205 0.93 16.20 -2.71
N SER A 206 2.01 16.65 -3.35
CA SER A 206 3.11 15.77 -3.72
C SER A 206 3.86 15.22 -2.50
N GLN A 207 3.83 15.92 -1.36
CA GLN A 207 4.36 15.43 -0.09
C GLN A 207 3.58 14.21 0.42
N ILE A 208 2.24 14.21 0.28
CA ILE A 208 1.39 13.09 0.69
C ILE A 208 1.68 11.87 -0.20
N VAL A 209 1.79 12.08 -1.50
CA VAL A 209 2.14 11.01 -2.45
C VAL A 209 3.56 10.47 -2.20
N ALA A 210 4.50 11.32 -1.79
CA ALA A 210 5.85 10.89 -1.42
C ALA A 210 5.82 9.97 -0.18
N LEU A 211 5.08 10.34 0.86
CA LEU A 211 4.88 9.48 2.04
C LEU A 211 4.28 8.12 1.66
N PHE A 212 3.27 8.12 0.77
CA PHE A 212 2.70 6.87 0.26
C PHE A 212 3.76 6.02 -0.44
N ASN A 213 4.51 6.60 -1.37
CA ASN A 213 5.53 5.88 -2.14
C ASN A 213 6.65 5.33 -1.25
N ASP A 214 7.00 6.01 -0.17
CA ASP A 214 8.06 5.59 0.75
C ASP A 214 7.68 4.29 1.48
N TYR A 215 6.56 4.29 2.22
CA TYR A 215 6.16 3.07 2.95
C TYR A 215 5.63 1.98 2.00
N HIS A 216 4.90 2.34 0.94
CA HIS A 216 4.39 1.36 -0.02
C HIS A 216 5.54 0.70 -0.79
N GLY A 217 6.59 1.46 -1.10
CA GLY A 217 7.81 0.98 -1.75
C GLY A 217 8.50 -0.14 -0.97
N LEU A 218 8.42 -0.13 0.37
CA LEU A 218 8.93 -1.22 1.21
C LEU A 218 8.22 -2.54 0.91
N PHE A 219 6.88 -2.54 0.91
CA PHE A 219 6.10 -3.75 0.61
C PHE A 219 6.33 -4.23 -0.82
N VAL A 220 6.38 -3.31 -1.78
CA VAL A 220 6.68 -3.64 -3.19
C VAL A 220 8.07 -4.27 -3.33
N ALA A 221 9.07 -3.73 -2.64
CA ALA A 221 10.43 -4.28 -2.67
C ALA A 221 10.50 -5.69 -2.07
N LEU A 222 9.83 -5.93 -0.94
CA LEU A 222 9.75 -7.25 -0.31
C LEU A 222 9.08 -8.27 -1.23
N GLN A 223 7.96 -7.90 -1.86
CA GLN A 223 7.25 -8.75 -2.81
C GLN A 223 8.11 -9.10 -4.03
N GLN A 224 8.76 -8.09 -4.63
CA GLN A 224 9.64 -8.30 -5.79
C GLN A 224 10.84 -9.19 -5.46
N GLU A 225 11.44 -9.01 -4.28
CA GLU A 225 12.55 -9.87 -3.83
C GLU A 225 12.07 -11.31 -3.61
N ALA A 226 10.89 -11.51 -3.00
CA ALA A 226 10.30 -12.83 -2.78
C ALA A 226 10.01 -13.55 -4.12
N ASP A 227 9.43 -12.84 -5.09
CA ASP A 227 9.13 -13.39 -6.41
C ASP A 227 10.40 -13.78 -7.17
N ALA A 228 11.43 -12.92 -7.13
CA ALA A 228 12.73 -13.20 -7.73
C ALA A 228 13.41 -14.41 -7.08
N LEU A 229 13.43 -14.50 -5.75
CA LEU A 229 14.00 -15.64 -5.03
C LEU A 229 13.26 -16.93 -5.34
N THR A 230 11.93 -16.89 -5.43
CA THR A 230 11.11 -18.06 -5.79
C THR A 230 11.49 -18.58 -7.17
N ALA A 231 11.56 -17.69 -8.18
CA ALA A 231 11.97 -18.07 -9.53
C ALA A 231 13.40 -18.63 -9.58
N GLU A 232 14.33 -18.04 -8.81
CA GLU A 232 15.70 -18.54 -8.71
C GLU A 232 15.79 -19.92 -8.03
N LEU A 233 15.01 -20.16 -6.97
CA LEU A 233 14.96 -21.45 -6.28
C LEU A 233 14.43 -22.55 -7.20
N GLU A 234 13.39 -22.26 -7.99
CA GLU A 234 12.87 -23.19 -9.01
C GLU A 234 13.93 -23.52 -10.07
N ALA A 235 14.66 -22.51 -10.55
CA ALA A 235 15.72 -22.70 -11.54
C ALA A 235 16.90 -23.54 -10.98
N ILE A 236 17.37 -23.25 -9.76
CA ILE A 236 18.44 -24.01 -9.11
C ILE A 236 18.01 -25.46 -8.89
N ARG A 237 16.77 -25.68 -8.45
CA ARG A 237 16.23 -27.03 -8.26
C ARG A 237 16.26 -27.82 -9.56
N ALA A 238 15.79 -27.25 -10.66
CA ALA A 238 15.79 -27.90 -11.96
C ALA A 238 17.22 -28.24 -12.44
N ASP A 239 18.19 -27.32 -12.26
CA ASP A 239 19.60 -27.55 -12.61
C ASP A 239 20.22 -28.68 -11.76
N VAL A 240 20.01 -28.65 -10.44
CA VAL A 240 20.51 -29.68 -9.53
C VAL A 240 19.92 -31.06 -9.83
N GLU A 241 18.61 -31.14 -10.12
CA GLU A 241 17.96 -32.40 -10.53
C GLU A 241 18.58 -32.95 -11.83
N GLN A 242 18.80 -32.09 -12.82
CA GLN A 242 19.43 -32.48 -14.09
C GLN A 242 20.88 -32.95 -13.89
N ARG A 243 21.68 -32.19 -13.14
CA ARG A 243 23.08 -32.51 -12.85
C ARG A 243 23.22 -33.79 -12.03
N ASN A 244 22.37 -34.01 -11.03
CA ASN A 244 22.36 -35.24 -10.25
C ASN A 244 22.07 -36.48 -11.11
N ALA A 245 21.15 -36.38 -12.08
CA ALA A 245 20.88 -37.46 -13.02
C ALA A 245 22.09 -37.75 -13.92
N ALA A 246 22.72 -36.70 -14.47
CA ALA A 246 23.91 -36.84 -15.30
C ALA A 246 25.11 -37.40 -14.51
N TYR A 247 25.34 -36.89 -13.30
CA TYR A 247 26.37 -37.37 -12.38
C TYR A 247 26.16 -38.84 -12.02
N SER A 248 24.94 -39.25 -11.67
CA SER A 248 24.63 -40.65 -11.34
C SER A 248 24.92 -41.57 -12.53
N ALA A 249 24.50 -41.19 -13.74
CA ALA A 249 24.80 -41.96 -14.95
C ALA A 249 26.32 -42.04 -15.23
N ALA A 250 27.06 -40.96 -15.00
CA ALA A 250 28.51 -40.92 -15.17
C ALA A 250 29.25 -41.78 -14.14
N VAL A 251 28.79 -41.79 -12.88
CA VAL A 251 29.29 -42.68 -11.82
C VAL A 251 29.03 -44.15 -12.19
N ASP A 252 27.84 -44.50 -12.68
CA ASP A 252 27.53 -45.86 -13.09
C ASP A 252 28.42 -46.33 -14.25
N ALA A 253 28.60 -45.49 -15.27
CA ALA A 253 29.50 -45.77 -16.39
C ALA A 253 30.95 -45.92 -15.91
N PHE A 254 31.43 -45.03 -15.05
CA PHE A 254 32.76 -45.13 -14.44
C PHE A 254 32.96 -46.45 -13.69
N ASN A 255 31.97 -46.84 -12.88
CA ASN A 255 32.03 -48.07 -12.10
C ASN A 255 32.03 -49.33 -12.98
N VAL A 256 31.31 -49.33 -14.11
CA VAL A 256 31.36 -50.42 -15.09
C VAL A 256 32.76 -50.53 -15.69
N ASP A 257 33.32 -49.43 -16.19
CA ASP A 257 34.61 -49.43 -16.87
C ASP A 257 35.77 -49.75 -15.91
N ALA A 258 35.71 -49.25 -14.67
CA ALA A 258 36.71 -49.54 -13.64
C ALA A 258 36.70 -51.04 -13.25
N ARG A 259 35.52 -51.66 -13.16
CA ARG A 259 35.41 -53.11 -12.90
C ARG A 259 35.96 -53.93 -14.06
N GLU A 260 35.67 -53.53 -15.29
CA GLU A 260 36.19 -54.21 -16.48
C GLU A 260 37.71 -54.08 -16.57
N PHE A 261 38.25 -52.88 -16.36
CA PHE A 261 39.69 -52.65 -16.27
C PHE A 261 40.34 -53.54 -15.21
N LYS A 262 39.78 -53.59 -14.00
CA LYS A 262 40.27 -54.46 -12.91
C LYS A 262 40.28 -55.93 -13.33
N ARG A 263 39.19 -56.42 -13.94
CA ARG A 263 39.08 -57.81 -14.41
C ARG A 263 40.14 -58.15 -15.46
N ARG A 264 40.31 -57.28 -16.47
CA ARG A 264 41.33 -57.47 -17.53
C ARG A 264 42.74 -57.47 -16.97
N ASN A 265 43.01 -56.61 -15.99
CA ASN A 265 44.29 -56.54 -15.30
C ASN A 265 44.59 -57.81 -14.48
N GLU A 266 43.61 -58.33 -13.74
CA GLU A 266 43.72 -59.59 -12.99
C GLU A 266 43.97 -60.81 -13.90
N ASN A 267 43.47 -60.77 -15.13
CA ASN A 267 43.70 -61.79 -16.16
C ASN A 267 45.03 -61.62 -16.92
N PHE A 268 45.90 -60.68 -16.50
CA PHE A 268 47.18 -60.36 -17.15
C PHE A 268 47.06 -59.93 -18.62
N GLU A 269 45.88 -59.45 -19.05
CA GLU A 269 45.62 -59.06 -20.46
C GLU A 269 46.50 -57.88 -20.92
N PHE A 270 47.02 -57.08 -20.00
CA PHE A 270 47.90 -55.94 -20.30
C PHE A 270 49.40 -56.27 -20.27
N SER A 271 49.79 -57.51 -19.94
CA SER A 271 51.20 -57.90 -19.74
C SER A 271 52.10 -57.68 -20.96
N SER A 272 51.54 -57.71 -22.17
CA SER A 272 52.23 -57.44 -23.44
C SER A 272 51.84 -56.10 -24.09
N ASN A 273 50.95 -55.32 -23.47
CA ASN A 273 50.45 -54.05 -24.00
C ASN A 273 50.31 -52.98 -22.89
N ILE A 274 51.45 -52.52 -22.38
CA ILE A 274 51.52 -51.53 -21.29
C ILE A 274 50.97 -50.15 -21.70
N GLU A 275 51.03 -49.80 -22.99
CA GLU A 275 50.50 -48.54 -23.51
C GLU A 275 48.98 -48.47 -23.34
N GLU A 276 48.28 -49.58 -23.62
CA GLU A 276 46.82 -49.66 -23.41
C GLU A 276 46.44 -49.55 -21.93
N PHE A 277 47.21 -50.18 -21.03
CA PHE A 277 47.03 -50.04 -19.58
C PHE A 277 47.12 -48.57 -19.14
N ASN A 278 48.21 -47.89 -19.52
CA ASN A 278 48.44 -46.50 -19.15
C ASN A 278 47.36 -45.58 -19.69
N ARG A 279 46.89 -45.84 -20.93
CA ARG A 279 45.81 -45.07 -21.55
C ARG A 279 44.50 -45.21 -20.77
N ILE A 280 44.09 -46.43 -20.41
CA ILE A 280 42.84 -46.66 -19.66
C ILE A 280 42.94 -46.09 -18.24
N MET A 281 44.10 -46.26 -17.58
CA MET A 281 44.33 -45.66 -16.26
C MET A 281 44.20 -44.13 -16.29
N SER A 282 44.82 -43.48 -17.28
CA SER A 282 44.72 -42.03 -17.45
C SER A 282 43.28 -41.57 -17.72
N ASP A 283 42.52 -42.31 -18.53
CA ASP A 283 41.09 -42.01 -18.80
C ASP A 283 40.24 -42.12 -17.53
N LEU A 284 40.39 -43.21 -16.76
CA LEU A 284 39.68 -43.40 -15.50
C LEU A 284 40.04 -42.32 -14.48
N GLU A 285 41.32 -41.93 -14.38
CA GLU A 285 41.74 -40.86 -13.48
C GLU A 285 41.13 -39.51 -13.87
N GLN A 286 41.11 -39.17 -15.15
CA GLN A 286 40.47 -37.94 -15.65
C GLN A 286 38.97 -37.92 -15.35
N ARG A 287 38.28 -39.04 -15.58
CA ARG A 287 36.84 -39.16 -15.29
C ARG A 287 36.54 -39.07 -13.81
N ARG A 288 37.38 -39.67 -12.95
CA ARG A 288 37.25 -39.50 -11.49
C ARG A 288 37.36 -38.03 -11.08
N LEU A 289 38.37 -37.31 -11.59
CA LEU A 289 38.54 -35.88 -11.29
C LEU A 289 37.36 -35.04 -11.79
N ALA A 290 36.81 -35.38 -12.96
CA ALA A 290 35.61 -34.73 -13.49
C ALA A 290 34.37 -35.00 -12.60
N LEU A 291 34.19 -36.23 -12.12
CA LEU A 291 33.13 -36.57 -11.16
C LEU A 291 33.30 -35.81 -9.84
N ASP A 292 34.51 -35.76 -9.27
CA ASP A 292 34.78 -35.00 -8.04
C ASP A 292 34.47 -33.50 -8.21
N THR A 293 34.83 -32.94 -9.38
CA THR A 293 34.54 -31.54 -9.71
C THR A 293 33.04 -31.29 -9.87
N GLU A 294 32.32 -32.18 -10.54
CA GLU A 294 30.87 -32.06 -10.73
C GLU A 294 30.12 -32.20 -9.41
N LEU A 295 30.54 -33.13 -8.54
CA LEU A 295 29.96 -33.26 -7.21
C LEU A 295 30.14 -31.99 -6.37
N ALA A 296 31.33 -31.38 -6.43
CA ALA A 296 31.59 -30.11 -5.75
C ALA A 296 30.73 -28.96 -6.32
N ALA A 297 30.51 -28.93 -7.63
CA ALA A 297 29.64 -27.94 -8.27
C ALA A 297 28.17 -28.11 -7.85
N ILE A 298 27.66 -29.35 -7.81
CA ILE A 298 26.31 -29.66 -7.32
C ILE A 298 26.16 -29.23 -5.85
N GLN A 299 27.15 -29.53 -5.00
CA GLN A 299 27.13 -29.12 -3.59
C GLN A 299 27.12 -27.59 -3.43
N ALA A 300 27.81 -26.86 -4.30
CA ALA A 300 27.79 -25.40 -4.30
C ALA A 300 26.41 -24.83 -4.68
N GLU A 301 25.73 -25.41 -5.68
CA GLU A 301 24.36 -24.99 -6.03
C GLU A 301 23.35 -25.34 -4.93
N VAL A 302 23.50 -26.48 -4.24
CA VAL A 302 22.68 -26.80 -3.06
C VAL A 302 22.89 -25.79 -1.93
N ALA A 303 24.14 -25.38 -1.66
CA ALA A 303 24.42 -24.36 -0.66
C ALA A 303 23.79 -23.00 -1.04
N ARG A 304 23.86 -22.62 -2.33
CA ARG A 304 23.22 -21.41 -2.85
C ARG A 304 21.69 -21.47 -2.75
N PHE A 305 21.09 -22.65 -2.98
CA PHE A 305 19.66 -22.87 -2.77
C PHE A 305 19.28 -22.62 -1.30
N ASP A 306 20.03 -23.21 -0.36
CA ASP A 306 19.74 -23.07 1.07
C ASP A 306 19.87 -21.61 1.56
N GLU A 307 20.87 -20.88 1.07
CA GLU A 307 21.03 -19.43 1.35
C GLU A 307 19.82 -18.62 0.88
N LYS A 308 19.39 -18.84 -0.36
CA LYS A 308 18.23 -18.13 -0.94
C LYS A 308 16.93 -18.50 -0.24
N ARG A 309 16.78 -19.76 0.17
CA ARG A 309 15.64 -20.21 0.95
C ARG A 309 15.58 -19.52 2.31
N ALA A 310 16.72 -19.39 2.99
CA ALA A 310 16.82 -18.66 4.26
C ALA A 310 16.42 -17.18 4.07
N ARG A 311 16.88 -16.53 3.00
CA ARG A 311 16.48 -15.15 2.70
C ARG A 311 14.97 -15.02 2.45
N LEU A 312 14.37 -15.97 1.71
CA LEU A 312 12.92 -15.98 1.48
C LEU A 312 12.14 -16.17 2.80
N GLU A 313 12.63 -17.01 3.70
CA GLU A 313 12.07 -17.19 5.04
C GLU A 313 12.15 -15.88 5.87
N GLU A 314 13.26 -15.15 5.80
CA GLU A 314 13.43 -13.83 6.45
C GLU A 314 12.47 -12.77 5.89
N ILE A 315 12.27 -12.73 4.57
CA ILE A 315 11.29 -11.84 3.94
C ILE A 315 9.88 -12.15 4.46
N GLY A 316 9.50 -13.44 4.50
CA GLY A 316 8.20 -13.85 5.03
C GLY A 316 7.99 -13.44 6.49
N GLN A 317 9.03 -13.49 7.32
CA GLN A 317 8.97 -12.99 8.70
C GLN A 317 8.82 -11.47 8.76
N THR A 318 9.57 -10.74 7.91
CA THR A 318 9.51 -9.27 7.85
C THR A 318 8.15 -8.79 7.37
N SER A 319 7.57 -9.41 6.34
CA SER A 319 6.23 -9.10 5.85
C SER A 319 5.18 -9.35 6.93
N ALA A 320 5.21 -10.50 7.60
CA ALA A 320 4.26 -10.81 8.67
C ALA A 320 4.37 -9.83 9.87
N ASP A 321 5.59 -9.41 10.20
CA ASP A 321 5.85 -8.41 11.23
C ASP A 321 5.31 -7.03 10.86
N LEU A 322 5.51 -6.57 9.61
CA LEU A 322 4.93 -5.32 9.11
C LEU A 322 3.40 -5.36 9.04
N ASP A 323 2.83 -6.46 8.54
CA ASP A 323 1.38 -6.66 8.45
C ASP A 323 0.73 -6.60 9.85
N GLN A 324 1.40 -7.14 10.88
CA GLN A 324 0.93 -7.03 12.26
C GLN A 324 0.87 -5.58 12.77
N GLN A 325 1.75 -4.69 12.29
CA GLN A 325 1.74 -3.28 12.69
C GLN A 325 0.57 -2.50 12.09
N ILE A 326 0.01 -2.96 10.98
CA ILE A 326 -1.07 -2.28 10.25
C ILE A 326 -2.42 -3.00 10.39
N ASP A 327 -2.43 -4.22 10.93
CA ASP A 327 -3.65 -4.93 11.24
C ASP A 327 -4.19 -4.54 12.62
N SER A 328 -5.18 -3.63 12.64
CA SER A 328 -5.86 -3.23 13.86
C SER A 328 -6.57 -4.39 14.58
N GLY A 329 -6.79 -5.55 13.95
CA GLY A 329 -7.32 -6.77 14.56
C GLY A 329 -6.25 -7.64 15.26
N LEU A 330 -4.99 -7.49 14.87
CA LEU A 330 -3.84 -8.24 15.42
C LEU A 330 -2.91 -7.38 16.28
N ALA A 331 -3.01 -6.06 16.16
CA ALA A 331 -2.21 -5.12 16.92
C ALA A 331 -2.50 -5.22 18.43
N PRO A 332 -1.45 -5.21 19.29
CA PRO A 332 -1.63 -5.28 20.74
C PRO A 332 -2.57 -4.16 21.23
N PRO A 333 -3.45 -4.42 22.22
CA PRO A 333 -4.22 -3.34 22.82
C PRO A 333 -3.24 -2.30 23.39
N GLY A 334 -3.41 -1.04 22.99
CA GLY A 334 -2.57 0.05 23.48
C GLY A 334 -2.67 0.20 24.99
N ASP A 335 -1.58 0.58 25.64
CA ASP A 335 -1.62 1.02 27.03
C ASP A 335 -2.54 2.24 27.10
N ARG A 336 -3.57 2.18 27.96
CA ARG A 336 -4.45 3.32 28.20
C ARG A 336 -3.58 4.50 28.63
N ALA A 337 -3.51 5.54 27.81
CA ALA A 337 -3.13 6.85 28.30
C ALA A 337 -4.09 7.20 29.45
N GLU A 338 -3.55 7.35 30.66
CA GLU A 338 -4.31 7.77 31.82
C GLU A 338 -4.95 9.15 31.53
N GLU A 339 -6.22 9.28 31.93
CA GLU A 339 -7.20 10.36 31.67
C GLU A 339 -6.69 11.80 31.72
#